data_AF-A0A6J2ECE9-F1
#
_entry.id   AF-A0A6J2ECE9-F1
#
_cell.length_a   1.000
_cell.length_b   1.000
_cell.length_c   1.000
_cell.angle_alpha   90.00
_cell.angle_beta   90.00
_cell.angle_gamma   90.00
#
_symmetry.space_group_name_H-M   'P 1'
#
loop_
_entity.id
_entity.type
_entity.pdbx_description
1 polymer ?
#
loop_
_entity_poly.entity_id
_entity_poly.type
_entity_poly.pdbx_seq_one_letter_code
_entity_poly.pdbx_strand_id
1 'polypeptide(L)'
;MSVPVAGLPPRLALSAFAGAGRFCVLGSGAARWRGVRAGHRRGLSDLHLQLVPSQGFRDSPSWLPKYRSEPKSYVTSPKLATTLVQILKKERKNPDQLFLECNPGPGILTQALLESKAKVIALESNRTFLPHLESLRKKVNGKLEVVYCDFFKMDPRNFGIVKPPIMISETLFRHLGIEAVPWSEDTPLRVVGIFPAKNEKKILWKLLYDLYSSTSVYSYGRVELNMFITEREYEKLVASPKNPHLYQALSVLWQVACKIKLLHVKPLEQINKQVGQNMCLIQLTPLPNLFTENLTSVNYDVFFHMLKQCFMKRHFKLMDHLQLLSPVNATAILKQIEKHGDMKITDLYPQDFKQLFETIECSKESCRWLFDDCMEEMIM
;
A
#
# COMPACT_ATOMS: atom_id res chain seq x y z
N MET A 1 63.45 -10.53 39.68
CA MET A 1 63.31 -9.58 40.81
C MET A 1 62.11 -8.69 40.54
N SER A 2 61.38 -8.34 41.61
CA SER A 2 60.23 -7.43 41.74
C SER A 2 58.96 -7.69 40.90
N VAL A 3 58.01 -8.36 41.54
CA VAL A 3 56.55 -8.19 41.40
C VAL A 3 56.08 -7.29 42.56
N PRO A 4 55.04 -6.46 42.40
CA PRO A 4 54.12 -6.20 43.50
C PRO A 4 52.68 -6.63 43.21
N VAL A 5 52.07 -7.02 44.32
CA VAL A 5 50.79 -7.67 44.59
C VAL A 5 49.64 -6.66 44.68
N ALA A 6 48.40 -7.10 44.39
CA ALA A 6 47.17 -6.95 45.20
C ALA A 6 45.93 -7.10 44.29
N GLY A 7 44.83 -7.81 44.60
CA GLY A 7 44.32 -8.50 45.77
C GLY A 7 42.79 -8.62 45.57
N LEU A 8 42.23 -9.83 45.62
CA LEU A 8 40.77 -10.14 45.46
C LEU A 8 40.02 -10.01 46.82
N PRO A 9 38.70 -10.29 46.94
CA PRO A 9 37.52 -9.42 46.79
C PRO A 9 36.69 -9.35 48.12
N PRO A 10 35.41 -8.93 48.12
CA PRO A 10 34.40 -9.92 48.52
C PRO A 10 32.97 -9.79 47.91
N ARG A 11 32.46 -10.98 47.55
CA ARG A 11 31.13 -11.58 47.83
C ARG A 11 29.83 -11.06 47.19
N LEU A 12 29.28 -11.99 46.40
CA LEU A 12 27.88 -12.29 46.07
C LEU A 12 26.83 -11.91 47.13
N ALA A 13 25.71 -11.36 46.64
CA ALA A 13 24.37 -11.64 47.17
C ALA A 13 23.37 -11.75 46.00
N LEU A 14 22.90 -12.98 45.77
CA LEU A 14 21.69 -13.30 45.02
C LEU A 14 20.48 -13.04 45.93
N SER A 15 19.45 -12.34 45.44
CA SER A 15 18.07 -12.65 45.84
C SER A 15 17.11 -12.29 44.71
N ALA A 16 16.29 -13.27 44.38
CA ALA A 16 15.19 -13.23 43.45
C ALA A 16 13.89 -12.96 44.21
N PHE A 17 13.01 -12.14 43.65
CA PHE A 17 11.54 -12.18 43.79
C PHE A 17 10.99 -11.52 42.51
N ALA A 18 10.40 -12.26 41.56
CA ALA A 18 9.04 -12.80 41.56
C ALA A 18 7.97 -11.71 41.74
N GLY A 19 7.26 -11.41 40.64
CA GLY A 19 6.13 -10.47 40.65
C GLY A 19 5.76 -9.96 39.25
N ALA A 20 5.48 -10.86 38.30
CA ALA A 20 4.88 -10.48 37.02
C ALA A 20 3.43 -10.03 37.25
N GLY A 21 3.25 -8.71 37.37
CA GLY A 21 1.94 -8.07 37.41
C GLY A 21 1.23 -8.25 36.08
N ARG A 22 0.09 -8.96 36.11
CA ARG A 22 -0.89 -9.00 35.02
C ARG A 22 -1.44 -7.60 34.80
N PHE A 23 -1.06 -6.96 33.70
CA PHE A 23 -1.82 -5.82 33.18
C PHE A 23 -2.74 -6.31 32.08
N CYS A 24 -4.00 -6.56 32.46
CA CYS A 24 -5.11 -6.61 31.51
C CYS A 24 -5.32 -5.20 30.96
N VAL A 25 -4.84 -4.92 29.75
CA VAL A 25 -5.33 -3.77 28.98
C VAL A 25 -6.58 -4.24 28.26
N LEU A 26 -7.75 -3.83 28.78
CA LEU A 26 -9.01 -3.94 28.07
C LEU A 26 -8.87 -3.21 26.72
N GLY A 27 -9.06 -3.96 25.63
CA GLY A 27 -9.19 -3.39 24.30
C GLY A 27 -10.32 -2.36 24.27
N SER A 28 -10.00 -1.15 23.83
CA SER A 28 -11.00 -0.14 23.49
C SER A 28 -11.56 -0.46 22.10
N GLY A 29 -12.34 -1.53 22.01
CA GLY A 29 -13.14 -1.85 20.82
C GLY A 29 -14.35 -0.92 20.77
N ALA A 30 -14.31 0.08 19.88
CA ALA A 30 -15.52 0.78 19.48
C ALA A 30 -16.12 0.07 18.26
N ALA A 31 -16.91 -0.97 18.53
CA ALA A 31 -17.81 -1.55 17.54
C ALA A 31 -18.89 -0.53 17.17
N ARG A 32 -19.01 -0.19 15.88
CA ARG A 32 -20.23 0.45 15.37
C ARG A 32 -20.53 0.02 13.93
N TRP A 33 -21.27 -1.08 13.81
CA TRP A 33 -22.10 -1.37 12.64
C TRP A 33 -23.49 -1.84 13.09
N ARG A 34 -24.41 -0.88 13.24
CA ARG A 34 -25.83 -0.98 12.85
C ARG A 34 -26.50 0.41 12.98
N GLY A 35 -27.33 0.74 11.99
CA GLY A 35 -27.79 2.10 11.71
C GLY A 35 -28.72 2.72 12.73
N VAL A 36 -28.51 4.03 12.97
CA VAL A 36 -29.48 4.99 13.52
C VAL A 36 -29.21 6.36 12.88
N ARG A 37 -30.27 7.07 12.50
CA ARG A 37 -30.26 8.42 11.90
C ARG A 37 -29.60 9.47 12.80
N ALA A 38 -29.09 10.51 12.13
CA ALA A 38 -28.41 11.67 12.70
C ALA A 38 -29.19 12.33 13.86
N GLY A 39 -28.49 12.53 14.98
CA GLY A 39 -28.94 13.33 16.11
C GLY A 39 -27.78 14.20 16.59
N HIS A 40 -28.01 15.51 16.57
CA HIS A 40 -27.09 16.57 16.98
C HIS A 40 -26.25 16.24 18.21
N ARG A 41 -24.92 16.41 18.10
CA ARG A 41 -24.07 16.78 19.23
C ARG A 41 -23.32 18.05 18.89
N ARG A 42 -23.59 19.08 19.68
CA ARG A 42 -22.91 20.37 19.69
C ARG A 42 -21.57 20.23 20.42
N GLY A 43 -20.61 21.06 20.01
CA GLY A 43 -19.63 21.64 20.91
C GLY A 43 -18.24 21.03 20.85
N LEU A 44 -17.43 21.49 19.90
CA LEU A 44 -16.06 21.99 20.12
C LEU A 44 -15.75 22.90 18.92
N SER A 45 -16.38 24.07 18.92
CA SER A 45 -15.98 25.18 18.07
C SER A 45 -14.76 25.85 18.71
N ASP A 46 -13.85 26.30 17.85
CA ASP A 46 -12.89 27.40 18.03
C ASP A 46 -11.43 27.01 17.77
N LEU A 47 -11.13 26.70 16.51
CA LEU A 47 -9.83 27.03 15.91
C LEU A 47 -10.07 27.59 14.50
N HIS A 48 -10.33 28.89 14.46
CA HIS A 48 -10.38 29.66 13.22
C HIS A 48 -8.93 29.89 12.74
N LEU A 49 -8.42 29.04 11.84
CA LEU A 49 -7.15 29.30 11.17
C LEU A 49 -7.39 30.23 9.97
N GLN A 50 -7.15 31.52 10.16
CA GLN A 50 -7.02 32.47 9.06
C GLN A 50 -5.77 32.13 8.25
N LEU A 51 -5.95 31.91 6.94
CA LEU A 51 -4.86 31.84 5.96
C LEU A 51 -4.26 33.24 5.78
N VAL A 52 -3.06 33.46 6.31
CA VAL A 52 -2.30 34.70 6.08
C VAL A 52 -1.62 34.63 4.71
N PRO A 53 -1.66 35.70 3.88
CA PRO A 53 -0.94 35.75 2.61
C PRO A 53 0.57 35.73 2.84
N SER A 54 1.29 34.94 2.05
CA SER A 54 2.75 34.79 2.14
C SER A 54 3.48 36.10 1.83
N GLN A 55 3.98 36.79 2.86
CA GLN A 55 5.08 37.74 2.72
C GLN A 55 6.41 36.97 2.74
N GLY A 56 7.28 37.32 1.79
CA GLY A 56 8.51 36.61 1.51
C GLY A 56 9.52 36.66 2.66
N PHE A 57 10.22 35.55 2.86
CA PHE A 57 11.42 35.52 3.68
C PHE A 57 12.61 34.94 2.93
N ARG A 58 13.64 35.78 2.96
CA ARG A 58 15.04 35.63 2.61
C ARG A 58 15.67 34.46 3.40
N ASP A 59 16.48 33.68 2.69
CA ASP A 59 17.54 32.73 3.08
C ASP A 59 17.40 31.96 4.41
N SER A 60 17.16 30.65 4.30
CA SER A 60 17.10 29.69 5.43
C SER A 60 18.48 29.07 5.75
N PRO A 61 18.78 28.77 7.04
CA PRO A 61 20.04 28.16 7.44
C PRO A 61 20.16 26.68 7.04
N SER A 62 21.41 26.25 6.83
CA SER A 62 21.85 25.07 6.07
C SER A 62 21.64 23.68 6.70
N TRP A 63 20.75 23.53 7.69
CA TRP A 63 20.56 22.27 8.43
C TRP A 63 19.28 21.49 8.11
N LEU A 64 18.62 21.77 6.98
CA LEU A 64 17.54 20.93 6.47
C LEU A 64 18.10 19.79 5.62
N PRO A 65 17.60 18.54 5.75
CA PRO A 65 17.97 17.46 4.84
C PRO A 65 17.65 17.92 3.41
N LYS A 66 18.68 18.08 2.57
CA LYS A 66 18.52 18.37 1.15
C LYS A 66 17.76 17.20 0.53
N TYR A 67 16.46 17.37 0.37
CA TYR A 67 15.58 16.42 -0.31
C TYR A 67 16.02 16.38 -1.79
N ARG A 68 16.98 15.50 -2.14
CA ARG A 68 17.33 15.27 -3.54
C ARG A 68 16.08 14.73 -4.21
N SER A 69 15.53 15.48 -5.15
CA SER A 69 14.39 15.03 -5.94
C SER A 69 14.81 13.78 -6.72
N GLU A 70 14.19 12.64 -6.39
CA GLU A 70 14.43 11.40 -7.11
C GLU A 70 14.02 11.56 -8.59
N PRO A 71 14.75 10.94 -9.53
CA PRO A 71 14.37 10.98 -10.94
C PRO A 71 13.01 10.29 -11.12
N LYS A 72 12.01 11.07 -11.55
CA LYS A 72 10.66 10.59 -11.89
C LYS A 72 10.51 10.45 -13.39
N SER A 73 9.61 9.56 -13.81
CA SER A 73 9.26 9.32 -15.21
C SER A 73 7.94 10.03 -15.54
N TYR A 74 7.79 10.50 -16.78
CA TYR A 74 6.62 11.26 -17.22
C TYR A 74 6.16 10.82 -18.61
N VAL A 75 4.87 10.86 -18.90
CA VAL A 75 4.41 10.64 -20.28
C VAL A 75 4.76 11.87 -21.11
N THR A 76 5.67 11.72 -22.07
CA THR A 76 6.14 12.85 -22.92
C THR A 76 5.68 12.76 -24.37
N SER A 77 5.23 11.58 -24.82
CA SER A 77 4.75 11.36 -26.19
C SER A 77 3.23 11.53 -26.29
N PRO A 78 2.70 12.46 -27.11
CA PRO A 78 1.26 12.60 -27.34
C PRO A 78 0.62 11.33 -27.90
N LYS A 79 1.31 10.64 -28.82
CA LYS A 79 0.85 9.35 -29.38
C LYS A 79 0.67 8.29 -28.29
N LEU A 80 1.61 8.22 -27.34
CA LEU A 80 1.49 7.34 -26.20
C LEU A 80 0.30 7.75 -25.32
N ALA A 81 0.15 9.04 -25.00
CA ALA A 81 -0.97 9.54 -24.20
C ALA A 81 -2.34 9.18 -24.82
N THR A 82 -2.53 9.38 -26.13
CA THR A 82 -3.76 8.98 -26.83
C THR A 82 -3.99 7.47 -26.73
N THR A 83 -2.94 6.66 -26.88
CA THR A 83 -3.03 5.19 -26.75
C THR A 83 -3.45 4.79 -25.34
N LEU A 84 -2.88 5.41 -24.31
CA LEU A 84 -3.21 5.14 -22.90
C LEU A 84 -4.68 5.46 -22.62
N VAL A 85 -5.17 6.61 -23.07
CA VAL A 85 -6.57 6.99 -22.93
C VAL A 85 -7.49 5.96 -23.58
N GLN A 86 -7.16 5.48 -24.79
CA GLN A 86 -7.96 4.45 -25.47
C GLN A 86 -8.01 3.15 -24.66
N ILE A 87 -6.87 2.71 -24.11
CA ILE A 87 -6.77 1.51 -23.28
C ILE A 87 -7.62 1.68 -22.00
N LEU A 88 -7.44 2.77 -21.26
CA LEU A 88 -8.12 3.03 -20.00
C LEU A 88 -9.65 3.18 -20.15
N LYS A 89 -10.12 3.66 -21.31
CA LYS A 89 -11.56 3.80 -21.60
C LYS A 89 -12.19 2.52 -22.15
N LYS A 90 -11.43 1.65 -22.84
CA LYS A 90 -11.96 0.40 -23.41
C LYS A 90 -12.50 -0.54 -22.33
N GLU A 91 -11.96 -0.47 -21.12
CA GLU A 91 -12.35 -1.30 -19.99
C GLU A 91 -13.76 -0.98 -19.45
N ARG A 92 -14.31 0.25 -19.60
CA ARG A 92 -15.65 0.62 -19.09
C ARG A 92 -16.36 1.71 -19.89
N LYS A 93 -17.66 1.48 -20.17
CA LYS A 93 -18.54 2.38 -20.94
C LYS A 93 -19.09 3.60 -20.18
N ASN A 94 -18.69 3.83 -18.93
CA ASN A 94 -19.26 4.93 -18.15
C ASN A 94 -18.75 6.28 -18.66
N PRO A 95 -19.63 7.25 -19.02
CA PRO A 95 -19.23 8.52 -19.63
C PRO A 95 -18.50 9.47 -18.68
N ASP A 96 -18.79 9.42 -17.38
CA ASP A 96 -18.24 10.35 -16.38
C ASP A 96 -17.12 9.72 -15.57
N GLN A 97 -15.97 9.52 -16.22
CA GLN A 97 -14.81 8.88 -15.60
C GLN A 97 -13.96 9.91 -14.85
N LEU A 98 -13.82 9.73 -13.54
CA LEU A 98 -12.88 10.46 -12.70
C LEU A 98 -11.54 9.72 -12.67
N PHE A 99 -10.47 10.40 -13.06
CA PHE A 99 -9.10 9.93 -12.92
C PHE A 99 -8.33 10.76 -11.91
N LEU A 100 -7.64 10.09 -10.99
CA LEU A 100 -6.54 10.64 -10.22
C LEU A 100 -5.24 10.37 -10.98
N GLU A 101 -4.62 11.40 -11.53
CA GLU A 101 -3.35 11.27 -12.26
C GLU A 101 -2.18 11.60 -11.34
N CYS A 102 -1.28 10.63 -11.15
CA CYS A 102 -0.10 10.77 -10.29
C CYS A 102 1.10 11.29 -11.07
N ASN A 103 1.67 12.41 -10.63
CA ASN A 103 2.84 13.07 -11.23
C ASN A 103 2.70 13.29 -12.75
N PRO A 104 1.69 14.08 -13.18
CA PRO A 104 1.45 14.36 -14.60
C PRO A 104 2.64 15.04 -15.31
N GLY A 105 3.50 15.75 -14.56
CA GLY A 105 4.67 16.43 -15.09
C GLY A 105 4.29 17.45 -16.18
N PRO A 106 4.79 17.31 -17.42
CA PRO A 106 4.42 18.21 -18.52
C PRO A 106 2.92 18.22 -18.88
N GLY A 107 2.09 17.32 -18.34
CA GLY A 107 0.64 17.35 -18.53
C GLY A 107 0.14 16.78 -19.86
N ILE A 108 0.98 16.03 -20.59
CA ILE A 108 0.61 15.45 -21.89
C ILE A 108 -0.52 14.41 -21.74
N LEU A 109 -0.43 13.54 -20.73
CA LEU A 109 -1.49 12.58 -20.42
C LEU A 109 -2.73 13.30 -19.84
N THR A 110 -2.54 14.29 -18.97
CA THR A 110 -3.61 15.16 -18.47
C THR A 110 -4.43 15.76 -19.60
N GLN A 111 -3.77 16.36 -20.60
CA GLN A 111 -4.43 16.94 -21.75
C GLN A 111 -5.20 15.88 -22.57
N ALA A 112 -4.59 14.73 -22.84
CA ALA A 112 -5.26 13.65 -23.58
C ALA A 112 -6.50 13.11 -22.82
N LEU A 113 -6.43 12.98 -21.49
CA LEU A 113 -7.57 12.58 -20.65
C LEU A 113 -8.70 13.62 -20.74
N LEU A 114 -8.38 14.91 -20.66
CA LEU A 114 -9.36 16.01 -20.76
C LEU A 114 -10.02 16.07 -22.15
N GLU A 115 -9.25 15.90 -23.23
CA GLU A 115 -9.75 15.82 -24.61
C GLU A 115 -10.71 14.63 -24.78
N SER A 116 -10.49 13.55 -24.03
CA SER A 116 -11.39 12.41 -23.97
C SER A 116 -12.68 12.65 -23.16
N LYS A 117 -12.91 13.88 -22.68
CA LYS A 117 -14.02 14.32 -21.82
C LYS A 117 -14.00 13.74 -20.40
N ALA A 118 -12.87 13.19 -19.93
CA ALA A 118 -12.74 12.73 -18.55
C ALA A 118 -12.63 13.91 -17.58
N LYS A 119 -12.96 13.67 -16.30
CA LYS A 119 -12.62 14.55 -15.19
C LYS A 119 -11.29 14.09 -14.60
N VAL A 120 -10.37 15.01 -14.34
CA VAL A 120 -9.01 14.69 -13.90
C VAL A 120 -8.69 15.46 -12.62
N ILE A 121 -8.08 14.76 -11.65
CA ILE A 121 -7.44 15.34 -10.48
C ILE A 121 -5.95 15.02 -10.60
N ALA A 122 -5.15 16.03 -10.90
CA ALA A 122 -3.71 15.95 -11.06
C ALA A 122 -3.02 16.09 -9.69
N LEU A 123 -2.40 15.02 -9.20
CA LEU A 123 -1.58 15.00 -7.99
C LEU A 123 -0.11 15.17 -8.36
N GLU A 124 0.38 16.40 -8.34
CA GLU A 124 1.75 16.74 -8.76
C GLU A 124 2.64 17.03 -7.54
N SER A 125 3.77 16.34 -7.48
CA SER A 125 4.72 16.44 -6.38
C SER A 125 5.88 17.41 -6.65
N ASN A 126 6.09 17.81 -7.90
CA ASN A 126 7.12 18.75 -8.32
C ASN A 126 6.50 20.10 -8.68
N ARG A 127 6.83 21.11 -7.86
CA ARG A 127 6.31 22.47 -8.00
C ARG A 127 6.59 23.12 -9.36
N THR A 128 7.62 22.69 -10.07
CA THR A 128 7.99 23.27 -11.38
C THR A 128 6.90 23.07 -12.44
N PHE A 129 6.08 22.02 -12.31
CA PHE A 129 5.01 21.71 -13.28
C PHE A 129 3.67 22.36 -12.92
N LEU A 130 3.48 22.77 -11.65
CA LEU A 130 2.22 23.36 -11.20
C LEU A 130 1.78 24.59 -12.02
N PRO A 131 2.65 25.57 -12.38
CA PRO A 131 2.19 26.72 -13.15
C PRO A 131 1.59 26.35 -14.51
N HIS A 132 2.16 25.34 -15.18
CA HIS A 132 1.65 24.86 -16.46
C HIS A 132 0.30 24.14 -16.29
N LEU A 133 0.19 23.25 -15.30
CA LEU A 133 -1.03 22.51 -15.00
C LEU A 133 -2.18 23.44 -14.56
N GLU A 134 -1.88 24.49 -13.78
CA GLU A 134 -2.86 25.50 -13.39
C GLU A 134 -3.31 26.35 -14.59
N SER A 135 -2.40 26.64 -15.54
CA SER A 135 -2.76 27.27 -16.81
C SER A 135 -3.71 26.38 -17.63
N LEU A 136 -3.46 25.06 -17.66
CA LEU A 136 -4.36 24.09 -18.28
C LEU A 136 -5.72 24.05 -17.57
N ARG A 137 -5.74 24.05 -16.23
CA ARG A 137 -6.95 24.06 -15.41
C ARG A 137 -7.85 25.25 -15.73
N LYS A 138 -7.28 26.46 -15.83
CA LYS A 138 -8.04 27.68 -16.19
C LYS A 138 -8.71 27.61 -17.56
N LYS A 139 -8.19 26.80 -18.49
CA LYS A 139 -8.76 26.61 -19.84
C LYS A 139 -9.88 25.59 -19.88
N VAL A 140 -9.98 24.70 -18.89
CA VAL A 140 -10.96 23.61 -18.87
C VAL A 140 -11.97 23.82 -17.75
N ASN A 141 -13.22 24.10 -18.12
CA ASN A 141 -14.28 24.52 -17.20
C ASN A 141 -14.63 23.45 -16.14
N GLY A 142 -13.93 23.44 -15.00
CA GLY A 142 -14.18 22.55 -13.86
C GLY A 142 -13.82 21.06 -14.06
N LYS A 143 -13.17 20.71 -15.18
CA LYS A 143 -12.81 19.32 -15.52
C LYS A 143 -11.45 18.88 -15.01
N LEU A 144 -10.61 19.84 -14.59
CA LEU A 144 -9.29 19.57 -14.03
C LEU A 144 -9.20 20.22 -12.64
N GLU A 145 -8.74 19.44 -11.67
CA GLU A 145 -8.25 19.92 -10.39
C GLU A 145 -6.76 19.62 -10.28
N VAL A 146 -5.98 20.56 -9.76
CA VAL A 146 -4.53 20.43 -9.62
C VAL A 146 -4.17 20.57 -8.14
N VAL A 147 -3.44 19.59 -7.62
CA VAL A 147 -3.09 19.54 -6.20
C VAL A 147 -1.59 19.28 -6.05
N TYR A 148 -0.93 20.07 -5.21
CA TYR A 148 0.47 19.84 -4.83
C TYR A 148 0.57 18.67 -3.84
N CYS A 149 0.62 17.45 -4.37
CA CYS A 149 0.55 16.21 -3.61
C CYS A 149 1.43 15.11 -4.22
N ASP A 150 2.17 14.37 -3.40
CA ASP A 150 2.86 13.13 -3.79
C ASP A 150 2.04 11.92 -3.35
N PHE A 151 1.29 11.33 -4.29
CA PHE A 151 0.44 10.16 -4.05
C PHE A 151 1.18 9.02 -3.34
N PHE A 152 2.43 8.76 -3.71
CA PHE A 152 3.21 7.64 -3.16
C PHE A 152 3.67 7.88 -1.71
N LYS A 153 3.49 9.09 -1.18
CA LYS A 153 3.81 9.48 0.19
C LYS A 153 2.58 9.84 1.01
N MET A 154 1.39 9.73 0.43
CA MET A 154 0.13 10.00 1.10
C MET A 154 -0.04 9.08 2.33
N ASP A 155 -0.56 9.61 3.43
CA ASP A 155 -0.77 8.90 4.69
C ASP A 155 0.53 8.22 5.21
N PRO A 156 1.53 9.02 5.62
CA PRO A 156 2.74 8.47 6.22
C PRO A 156 2.39 7.76 7.54
N ARG A 157 3.00 6.59 7.79
CA ARG A 157 2.75 5.82 9.02
C ARG A 157 3.37 6.44 10.27
N ASN A 158 4.42 7.22 10.08
CA ASN A 158 5.09 7.89 11.19
C ASN A 158 4.26 9.11 11.59
N PHE A 159 3.85 9.17 12.86
CA PHE A 159 2.97 10.19 13.46
C PHE A 159 3.61 11.59 13.58
N GLY A 160 4.11 12.13 12.46
CA GLY A 160 4.74 13.44 12.37
C GLY A 160 3.84 14.52 11.77
N ILE A 161 4.29 15.77 11.88
CA ILE A 161 3.65 16.90 11.19
C ILE A 161 3.76 16.70 9.68
N VAL A 162 2.60 16.56 9.03
CA VAL A 162 2.50 16.40 7.57
C VAL A 162 2.56 17.79 6.90
N LYS A 163 3.47 17.94 5.94
CA LYS A 163 3.60 19.15 5.11
C LYS A 163 3.58 18.79 3.63
N PRO A 164 3.01 19.65 2.76
CA PRO A 164 3.04 19.42 1.32
C PRO A 164 4.48 19.20 0.81
N PRO A 165 4.70 18.24 -0.11
CA PRO A 165 3.70 17.53 -0.92
C PRO A 165 3.07 16.30 -0.23
N ILE A 166 3.42 15.98 1.01
CA ILE A 166 2.81 14.88 1.77
C ILE A 166 1.44 15.35 2.27
N MET A 167 0.40 14.54 2.10
CA MET A 167 -0.97 14.86 2.49
C MET A 167 -1.67 13.65 3.14
N ILE A 168 -2.76 13.93 3.84
CA ILE A 168 -3.68 12.91 4.38
C ILE A 168 -4.84 12.73 3.39
N SER A 169 -5.09 11.48 2.96
CA SER A 169 -6.13 11.13 1.99
C SER A 169 -7.50 11.61 2.44
N GLU A 170 -7.86 11.43 3.71
CA GLU A 170 -9.15 11.87 4.27
C GLU A 170 -9.38 13.37 4.05
N THR A 171 -8.36 14.18 4.33
CA THR A 171 -8.48 15.64 4.19
C THR A 171 -8.57 16.04 2.72
N LEU A 172 -7.76 15.41 1.87
CA LEU A 172 -7.73 15.67 0.44
C LEU A 172 -9.06 15.30 -0.23
N PHE A 173 -9.55 14.09 0.02
CA PHE A 173 -10.75 13.56 -0.66
C PHE A 173 -12.01 14.27 -0.19
N ARG A 174 -12.10 14.64 1.09
CA ARG A 174 -13.15 15.54 1.60
C ARG A 174 -13.16 16.88 0.88
N HIS A 175 -11.99 17.49 0.67
CA HIS A 175 -11.90 18.77 -0.05
C HIS A 175 -12.30 18.65 -1.53
N LEU A 176 -12.00 17.51 -2.15
CA LEU A 176 -12.34 17.21 -3.55
C LEU A 176 -13.78 16.71 -3.74
N GLY A 177 -14.54 16.53 -2.66
CA GLY A 177 -15.90 16.00 -2.69
C GLY A 177 -15.97 14.54 -3.15
N ILE A 178 -14.94 13.74 -2.86
CA ILE A 178 -14.93 12.30 -3.13
C ILE A 178 -15.59 11.59 -1.96
N GLU A 179 -16.67 10.87 -2.23
CA GLU A 179 -17.41 10.09 -1.23
C GLU A 179 -16.92 8.64 -1.18
N ALA A 180 -16.90 8.06 0.01
CA ALA A 180 -16.56 6.66 0.20
C ALA A 180 -17.74 5.75 -0.21
N VAL A 181 -17.44 4.66 -0.91
CA VAL A 181 -18.42 3.62 -1.24
C VAL A 181 -18.13 2.33 -0.47
N PRO A 182 -19.15 1.51 -0.15
CA PRO A 182 -18.94 0.19 0.45
C PRO A 182 -18.02 -0.69 -0.42
N TRP A 183 -17.22 -1.55 0.22
CA TRP A 183 -16.26 -2.42 -0.48
C TRP A 183 -16.90 -3.32 -1.54
N SER A 184 -18.15 -3.76 -1.31
CA SER A 184 -18.92 -4.59 -2.25
C SER A 184 -19.28 -3.87 -3.54
N GLU A 185 -19.37 -2.53 -3.51
CA GLU A 185 -19.78 -1.73 -4.66
C GLU A 185 -18.65 -1.57 -5.68
N ASP A 186 -19.04 -1.23 -6.91
CA ASP A 186 -18.07 -0.88 -7.94
C ASP A 186 -17.46 0.50 -7.68
N THR A 187 -16.19 0.65 -8.02
CA THR A 187 -15.43 1.81 -7.56
C THR A 187 -15.52 3.01 -8.50
N PRO A 188 -15.79 4.21 -7.96
CA PRO A 188 -15.79 5.45 -8.76
C PRO A 188 -14.37 5.94 -9.11
N LEU A 189 -13.36 5.55 -8.34
CA LEU A 189 -12.02 6.14 -8.42
C LEU A 189 -11.00 5.27 -9.17
N ARG A 190 -10.38 5.86 -10.19
CA ARG A 190 -9.27 5.28 -10.94
C ARG A 190 -8.03 6.12 -10.77
N VAL A 191 -6.93 5.50 -10.36
CA VAL A 191 -5.64 6.16 -10.27
C VAL A 191 -4.78 5.72 -11.45
N VAL A 192 -4.13 6.66 -12.12
CA VAL A 192 -3.20 6.40 -13.22
C VAL A 192 -1.86 7.06 -12.96
N GLY A 193 -0.77 6.37 -13.25
CA GLY A 193 0.56 6.95 -13.05
C GLY A 193 1.70 6.02 -13.41
N ILE A 194 2.90 6.40 -12.95
CA ILE A 194 4.13 5.64 -13.14
C ILE A 194 4.78 5.45 -11.77
N PHE A 195 5.10 4.20 -11.41
CA PHE A 195 5.86 3.96 -10.19
C PHE A 195 7.27 4.56 -10.30
N PRO A 196 7.81 5.19 -9.24
CA PRO A 196 9.22 5.54 -9.16
C PRO A 196 10.08 4.28 -9.21
N ALA A 197 10.83 4.08 -10.32
CA ALA A 197 11.54 2.84 -10.63
C ALA A 197 12.46 2.31 -9.52
N LYS A 198 13.05 3.21 -8.70
CA LYS A 198 13.92 2.80 -7.59
C LYS A 198 13.17 2.31 -6.35
N ASN A 199 11.89 2.66 -6.21
CA ASN A 199 11.10 2.46 -5.00
C ASN A 199 9.85 1.59 -5.25
N GLU A 200 9.73 0.93 -6.41
CA GLU A 200 8.55 0.14 -6.80
C GLU A 200 8.17 -0.87 -5.71
N LYS A 201 9.12 -1.70 -5.26
CA LYS A 201 8.87 -2.69 -4.19
C LYS A 201 8.38 -2.06 -2.89
N LYS A 202 8.99 -0.94 -2.46
CA LYS A 202 8.61 -0.23 -1.22
C LYS A 202 7.19 0.34 -1.32
N ILE A 203 6.86 0.93 -2.47
CA ILE A 203 5.54 1.50 -2.74
C ILE A 203 4.48 0.41 -2.86
N LEU A 204 4.81 -0.72 -3.52
CA LEU A 204 3.93 -1.89 -3.57
C LEU A 204 3.60 -2.40 -2.17
N TRP A 205 4.59 -2.49 -1.27
CA TRP A 205 4.31 -2.84 0.13
C TRP A 205 3.41 -1.81 0.80
N LYS A 206 3.73 -0.51 0.69
CA LYS A 206 2.91 0.55 1.27
C LYS A 206 1.45 0.42 0.84
N LEU A 207 1.19 0.36 -0.47
CA LEU A 207 -0.14 0.25 -1.04
C LEU A 207 -0.86 -1.04 -0.63
N LEU A 208 -0.13 -2.14 -0.48
CA LEU A 208 -0.69 -3.41 -0.04
C LEU A 208 -1.19 -3.33 1.40
N TYR A 209 -0.41 -2.74 2.30
CA TYR A 209 -0.86 -2.49 3.67
C TYR A 209 -2.07 -1.56 3.70
N ASP A 210 -2.05 -0.47 2.92
CA ASP A 210 -3.20 0.45 2.83
C ASP A 210 -4.47 -0.30 2.38
N LEU A 211 -4.31 -1.21 1.40
CA LEU A 211 -5.39 -2.05 0.86
C LEU A 211 -5.94 -3.01 1.92
N TYR A 212 -5.08 -3.84 2.53
CA TYR A 212 -5.53 -4.86 3.50
C TYR A 212 -6.04 -4.25 4.80
N SER A 213 -5.53 -3.09 5.21
CA SER A 213 -6.07 -2.34 6.36
C SER A 213 -7.33 -1.53 6.03
N SER A 214 -7.74 -1.45 4.75
CA SER A 214 -8.82 -0.58 4.28
C SER A 214 -8.64 0.89 4.69
N THR A 215 -7.40 1.37 4.61
CA THR A 215 -7.01 2.74 4.94
C THR A 215 -6.57 3.52 3.70
N SER A 216 -6.15 4.77 3.88
CA SER A 216 -5.75 5.66 2.78
C SER A 216 -6.85 5.74 1.70
N VAL A 217 -6.47 5.72 0.43
CA VAL A 217 -7.40 5.72 -0.72
C VAL A 217 -8.38 4.54 -0.69
N TYR A 218 -8.03 3.41 -0.06
CA TYR A 218 -8.90 2.24 0.04
C TYR A 218 -9.99 2.37 1.11
N SER A 219 -9.93 3.39 1.97
CA SER A 219 -11.06 3.76 2.83
C SER A 219 -12.27 4.29 2.03
N TYR A 220 -12.08 4.59 0.74
CA TYR A 220 -13.10 5.08 -0.18
C TYR A 220 -13.64 4.00 -1.13
N GLY A 221 -13.21 2.74 -0.98
CA GLY A 221 -13.65 1.60 -1.80
C GLY A 221 -12.50 0.90 -2.52
N ARG A 222 -12.83 0.07 -3.52
CA ARG A 222 -11.89 -0.77 -4.29
C ARG A 222 -11.18 0.01 -5.40
N VAL A 223 -10.35 0.98 -5.01
CA VAL A 223 -9.61 1.86 -5.93
C VAL A 223 -8.81 1.05 -6.94
N GLU A 224 -9.07 1.31 -8.24
CA GLU A 224 -8.33 0.68 -9.32
C GLU A 224 -7.06 1.48 -9.61
N LEU A 225 -5.92 0.78 -9.63
CA LEU A 225 -4.62 1.37 -9.97
C LEU A 225 -4.18 0.93 -11.37
N ASN A 226 -3.97 1.89 -12.26
CA ASN A 226 -3.41 1.71 -13.59
C ASN A 226 -2.00 2.31 -13.61
N MET A 227 -0.99 1.50 -13.29
CA MET A 227 0.37 1.98 -13.04
C MET A 227 1.36 1.39 -14.04
N PHE A 228 2.25 2.22 -14.55
CA PHE A 228 3.48 1.72 -15.16
C PHE A 228 4.43 1.20 -14.08
N ILE A 229 4.95 0.01 -14.32
CA ILE A 229 5.94 -0.69 -13.49
C ILE A 229 7.03 -1.28 -14.40
N THR A 230 8.24 -1.49 -13.88
CA THR A 230 9.27 -2.24 -14.62
C THR A 230 8.81 -3.68 -14.91
N GLU A 231 9.19 -4.20 -16.07
CA GLU A 231 8.89 -5.58 -16.47
C GLU A 231 9.34 -6.60 -15.41
N ARG A 232 10.53 -6.40 -14.84
CA ARG A 232 11.07 -7.25 -13.77
C ARG A 232 10.20 -7.31 -12.52
N GLU A 233 9.69 -6.16 -12.04
CA GLU A 233 8.82 -6.16 -10.87
C GLU A 233 7.43 -6.69 -11.20
N TYR A 234 6.92 -6.46 -12.42
CA TYR A 234 5.71 -7.11 -12.90
C TYR A 234 5.82 -8.64 -12.91
N GLU A 235 6.89 -9.21 -13.48
CA GLU A 235 7.11 -10.65 -13.52
C GLU A 235 7.12 -11.28 -12.12
N LYS A 236 7.74 -10.61 -11.15
CA LYS A 236 7.69 -11.03 -9.74
C LYS A 236 6.28 -10.94 -9.17
N LEU A 237 5.53 -9.88 -9.50
CA LEU A 237 4.17 -9.67 -8.98
C LEU A 237 3.22 -10.79 -9.41
N VAL A 238 3.33 -11.24 -10.66
CA VAL A 238 2.53 -12.34 -11.24
C VAL A 238 3.19 -13.71 -11.14
N ALA A 239 4.33 -13.81 -10.46
CA ALA A 239 5.02 -15.08 -10.27
C ALA A 239 4.13 -16.08 -9.51
N SER A 240 4.31 -17.35 -9.81
CA SER A 240 3.52 -18.47 -9.29
C SER A 240 4.44 -19.69 -9.13
N PRO A 241 3.94 -20.84 -8.66
CA PRO A 241 4.72 -22.08 -8.62
C PRO A 241 5.38 -22.47 -9.95
N LYS A 242 4.89 -21.97 -11.09
CA LYS A 242 5.50 -22.17 -12.41
C LYS A 242 6.86 -21.46 -12.57
N ASN A 243 7.06 -20.34 -11.87
CA ASN A 243 8.28 -19.53 -11.90
C ASN A 243 8.78 -19.30 -10.47
N PRO A 244 9.21 -20.37 -9.76
CA PRO A 244 9.43 -20.30 -8.33
C PRO A 244 10.53 -19.28 -7.96
N HIS A 245 11.55 -19.11 -8.80
CA HIS A 245 12.66 -18.19 -8.55
C HIS A 245 12.22 -16.71 -8.38
N LEU A 246 11.11 -16.30 -9.01
CA LEU A 246 10.53 -14.95 -8.87
C LEU A 246 9.42 -14.88 -7.81
N TYR A 247 8.91 -16.04 -7.38
CA TYR A 247 7.78 -16.14 -6.47
C TYR A 247 8.17 -15.74 -5.05
N GLN A 248 7.47 -14.75 -4.52
CA GLN A 248 7.72 -14.14 -3.21
C GLN A 248 6.39 -13.84 -2.49
N ALA A 249 6.45 -13.53 -1.19
CA ALA A 249 5.27 -13.16 -0.41
C ALA A 249 4.46 -12.02 -1.04
N LEU A 250 5.15 -11.03 -1.64
CA LEU A 250 4.50 -9.92 -2.34
C LEU A 250 3.66 -10.39 -3.55
N SER A 251 4.10 -11.44 -4.26
CA SER A 251 3.36 -12.06 -5.36
C SER A 251 2.03 -12.62 -4.86
N VAL A 252 2.08 -13.40 -3.77
CA VAL A 252 0.89 -13.98 -3.14
C VAL A 252 -0.07 -12.91 -2.68
N LEU A 253 0.42 -11.93 -1.92
CA LEU A 253 -0.44 -10.91 -1.31
C LEU A 253 -1.19 -10.07 -2.34
N TRP A 254 -0.52 -9.68 -3.44
CA TRP A 254 -1.17 -8.93 -4.51
C TRP A 254 -2.13 -9.78 -5.35
N GLN A 255 -1.80 -11.05 -5.62
CA GLN A 255 -2.69 -11.95 -6.37
C GLN A 255 -3.92 -12.38 -5.57
N VAL A 256 -3.82 -12.45 -4.24
CA VAL A 256 -4.97 -12.64 -3.34
C VAL A 256 -5.82 -11.37 -3.27
N ALA A 257 -5.20 -10.19 -3.23
CA ALA A 257 -5.92 -8.93 -3.09
C ALA A 257 -6.59 -8.44 -4.38
N CYS A 258 -5.94 -8.64 -5.52
CA CYS A 258 -6.27 -7.96 -6.76
C CYS A 258 -6.32 -8.91 -7.95
N LYS A 259 -7.22 -8.61 -8.88
CA LYS A 259 -7.07 -9.04 -10.27
C LYS A 259 -5.99 -8.18 -10.92
N ILE A 260 -4.91 -8.81 -11.36
CA ILE A 260 -3.78 -8.16 -12.03
C ILE A 260 -3.91 -8.40 -13.54
N LYS A 261 -3.99 -7.34 -14.33
CA LYS A 261 -3.97 -7.42 -15.80
C LYS A 261 -2.80 -6.65 -16.37
N LEU A 262 -2.13 -7.22 -17.36
CA LEU A 262 -1.20 -6.49 -18.21
C LEU A 262 -1.99 -5.81 -19.34
N LEU A 263 -2.00 -4.48 -19.35
CA LEU A 263 -2.73 -3.71 -20.34
C LEU A 263 -1.88 -3.35 -21.55
N HIS A 264 -0.59 -3.08 -21.32
CA HIS A 264 0.30 -2.59 -22.37
C HIS A 264 1.76 -2.77 -22.00
N VAL A 265 2.63 -3.01 -23.00
CA VAL A 265 4.09 -3.08 -22.81
C VAL A 265 4.74 -2.02 -23.71
N LYS A 266 5.68 -1.23 -23.15
CA LYS A 266 6.50 -0.29 -23.91
C LYS A 266 7.96 -0.30 -23.46
N PRO A 267 8.91 -0.08 -24.39
CA PRO A 267 10.26 0.33 -24.03
C PRO A 267 10.25 1.67 -23.27
N LEU A 268 11.10 1.80 -22.24
CA LEU A 268 11.23 3.01 -21.41
C LEU A 268 11.53 4.27 -22.23
N GLU A 269 12.16 4.14 -23.40
CA GLU A 269 12.57 5.23 -24.30
C GLU A 269 11.43 6.18 -24.71
N GLN A 270 10.17 5.71 -24.67
CA GLN A 270 8.99 6.52 -25.01
C GLN A 270 8.36 7.22 -23.79
N ILE A 271 8.81 6.89 -22.59
CA ILE A 271 8.36 7.47 -21.31
C ILE A 271 9.50 8.33 -20.71
N ASN A 272 10.75 7.95 -20.88
CA ASN A 272 11.89 8.72 -20.43
C ASN A 272 13.03 8.60 -21.44
N LYS A 273 13.89 9.63 -21.56
CA LYS A 273 15.08 9.60 -22.45
C LYS A 273 16.18 8.65 -21.92
N GLN A 274 15.86 7.73 -21.02
CA GLN A 274 16.79 6.78 -20.41
C GLN A 274 16.66 5.41 -21.10
N VAL A 275 17.79 4.90 -21.56
CA VAL A 275 17.93 3.56 -22.15
C VAL A 275 17.84 2.52 -21.02
N GLY A 276 17.10 1.43 -21.24
CA GLY A 276 17.52 0.14 -20.67
C GLY A 276 16.52 -0.78 -19.98
N GLN A 277 15.21 -0.52 -19.89
CA GLN A 277 14.24 -1.50 -19.37
C GLN A 277 12.86 -1.34 -20.03
N ASN A 278 12.08 -2.42 -20.19
CA ASN A 278 10.68 -2.29 -20.58
C ASN A 278 9.83 -1.89 -19.38
N MET A 279 8.78 -1.11 -19.65
CA MET A 279 7.75 -0.73 -18.70
C MET A 279 6.43 -1.38 -19.11
N CYS A 280 5.74 -1.94 -18.13
CA CYS A 280 4.44 -2.57 -18.25
C CYS A 280 3.39 -1.67 -17.63
N LEU A 281 2.37 -1.29 -18.39
CA LEU A 281 1.14 -0.73 -17.81
C LEU A 281 0.32 -1.89 -17.26
N ILE A 282 0.17 -1.91 -15.94
CA ILE A 282 -0.61 -2.92 -15.23
C ILE A 282 -1.84 -2.31 -14.60
N GLN A 283 -2.92 -3.09 -14.55
CA GLN A 283 -4.14 -2.76 -13.83
C GLN A 283 -4.24 -3.66 -12.61
N LEU A 284 -4.38 -3.05 -11.44
CA LEU A 284 -4.61 -3.69 -10.15
C LEU A 284 -6.01 -3.34 -9.70
N THR A 285 -6.92 -4.30 -9.75
CA THR A 285 -8.32 -4.13 -9.33
C THR A 285 -8.57 -4.96 -8.08
N PRO A 286 -8.80 -4.34 -6.90
CA PRO A 286 -9.10 -5.09 -5.68
C PRO A 286 -10.34 -5.97 -5.84
N LEU A 287 -10.26 -7.20 -5.34
CA LEU A 287 -11.31 -8.19 -5.42
C LEU A 287 -12.42 -7.92 -4.39
N PRO A 288 -13.71 -8.01 -4.79
CA PRO A 288 -14.83 -7.78 -3.87
C PRO A 288 -14.87 -8.82 -2.74
N ASN A 289 -14.35 -10.03 -2.98
CA ASN A 289 -14.28 -11.14 -2.02
C ASN A 289 -12.89 -11.29 -1.35
N LEU A 290 -12.07 -10.22 -1.33
CA LEU A 290 -10.81 -10.23 -0.60
C LEU A 290 -11.06 -10.55 0.88
N PHE A 291 -11.90 -9.74 1.53
CA PHE A 291 -12.25 -9.92 2.93
C PHE A 291 -13.36 -10.96 3.09
N THR A 292 -13.20 -11.80 4.10
CA THR A 292 -14.12 -12.87 4.49
C THR A 292 -14.38 -12.79 5.99
N GLU A 293 -15.11 -13.76 6.55
CA GLU A 293 -15.30 -13.85 8.00
C GLU A 293 -13.99 -14.13 8.75
N ASN A 294 -13.01 -14.76 8.10
CA ASN A 294 -11.74 -15.16 8.71
C ASN A 294 -10.55 -14.29 8.28
N LEU A 295 -10.57 -13.70 7.08
CA LEU A 295 -9.57 -12.72 6.65
C LEU A 295 -10.21 -11.33 6.61
N THR A 296 -9.90 -10.50 7.59
CA THR A 296 -10.49 -9.17 7.79
C THR A 296 -9.41 -8.08 7.75
N SER A 297 -9.84 -6.82 7.73
CA SER A 297 -8.93 -5.69 7.85
C SER A 297 -8.30 -5.53 9.25
N VAL A 298 -8.72 -6.35 10.22
CA VAL A 298 -8.23 -6.30 11.61
C VAL A 298 -7.10 -7.31 11.83
N ASN A 299 -7.14 -8.47 11.16
CA ASN A 299 -6.16 -9.55 11.35
C ASN A 299 -5.29 -9.81 10.11
N TYR A 300 -5.24 -8.88 9.14
CA TYR A 300 -4.46 -9.05 7.93
C TYR A 300 -2.93 -9.09 8.18
N ASP A 301 -2.48 -8.48 9.26
CA ASP A 301 -1.09 -8.43 9.71
C ASP A 301 -0.59 -9.83 10.10
N VAL A 302 -1.45 -10.63 10.73
CA VAL A 302 -1.26 -12.05 11.03
C VAL A 302 -1.04 -12.84 9.73
N PHE A 303 -1.85 -12.58 8.69
CA PHE A 303 -1.70 -13.20 7.37
C PHE A 303 -0.38 -12.79 6.69
N PHE A 304 0.00 -11.51 6.79
CA PHE A 304 1.27 -11.02 6.28
C PHE A 304 2.45 -11.68 6.98
N HIS A 305 2.37 -11.84 8.30
CA HIS A 305 3.39 -12.51 9.08
C HIS A 305 3.54 -13.97 8.65
N MET A 306 2.43 -14.71 8.57
CA MET A 306 2.42 -16.10 8.08
C MET A 306 3.16 -16.21 6.75
N LEU A 307 2.82 -15.37 5.77
CA LEU A 307 3.46 -15.39 4.46
C LEU A 307 4.95 -15.03 4.51
N LYS A 308 5.34 -14.03 5.30
CA LYS A 308 6.76 -13.67 5.45
C LYS A 308 7.55 -14.85 6.01
N GLN A 309 7.07 -15.54 7.04
CA GLN A 309 7.72 -16.71 7.62
C GLN A 309 7.81 -17.87 6.61
N CYS A 310 6.72 -18.17 5.90
CA CYS A 310 6.68 -19.18 4.85
C CYS A 310 7.78 -18.95 3.81
N PHE A 311 7.92 -17.71 3.30
CA PHE A 311 8.89 -17.38 2.27
C PHE A 311 10.32 -17.19 2.79
N MET A 312 10.53 -16.91 4.08
CA MET A 312 11.86 -16.93 4.71
C MET A 312 12.48 -18.34 4.68
N LYS A 313 11.68 -19.37 4.97
CA LYS A 313 12.10 -20.78 4.87
C LYS A 313 11.40 -21.48 3.70
N ARG A 314 11.46 -20.89 2.52
CA ARG A 314 10.76 -21.35 1.30
C ARG A 314 11.03 -22.79 0.84
N HIS A 315 12.10 -23.41 1.32
CA HIS A 315 12.47 -24.79 0.97
C HIS A 315 11.90 -25.85 1.93
N PHE A 316 11.37 -25.41 3.08
CA PHE A 316 10.79 -26.31 4.08
C PHE A 316 9.45 -26.86 3.60
N LYS A 317 9.09 -28.01 4.17
CA LYS A 317 7.81 -28.65 3.91
C LYS A 317 6.69 -27.87 4.58
N LEU A 318 5.49 -27.93 4.02
CA LEU A 318 4.31 -27.27 4.56
C LEU A 318 3.99 -27.76 5.98
N MET A 319 4.19 -29.05 6.26
CA MET A 319 4.05 -29.61 7.60
C MET A 319 4.95 -28.91 8.62
N ASP A 320 6.23 -28.71 8.29
CA ASP A 320 7.20 -28.07 9.19
C ASP A 320 6.81 -26.62 9.48
N HIS A 321 6.31 -25.90 8.47
CA HIS A 321 5.81 -24.53 8.64
C HIS A 321 4.60 -24.48 9.55
N LEU A 322 3.63 -25.37 9.36
CA LEU A 322 2.42 -25.40 10.19
C LEU A 322 2.72 -25.59 11.68
N GLN A 323 3.65 -26.49 12.00
CA GLN A 323 4.09 -26.75 13.36
C GLN A 323 4.82 -25.56 14.00
N LEU A 324 5.46 -24.72 13.18
CA LEU A 324 6.14 -23.51 13.64
C LEU A 324 5.19 -22.31 13.78
N LEU A 325 4.16 -22.23 12.93
CA LEU A 325 3.26 -21.09 12.84
C LEU A 325 2.10 -21.15 13.82
N SER A 326 1.67 -22.34 14.23
CA SER A 326 0.40 -22.54 14.92
C SER A 326 0.42 -23.78 15.81
N PRO A 327 -0.26 -23.76 16.97
CA PRO A 327 -0.38 -24.95 17.83
C PRO A 327 -1.50 -25.90 17.38
N VAL A 328 -2.23 -25.58 16.31
CA VAL A 328 -3.34 -26.38 15.78
C VAL A 328 -2.86 -27.75 15.29
N ASN A 329 -3.80 -28.70 15.13
CA ASN A 329 -3.49 -29.99 14.53
C ASN A 329 -3.17 -29.84 13.03
N ALA A 330 -1.88 -29.75 12.70
CA ALA A 330 -1.40 -29.56 11.32
C ALA A 330 -1.95 -30.61 10.34
N THR A 331 -2.06 -31.87 10.75
CA THR A 331 -2.61 -32.95 9.91
C THR A 331 -4.10 -32.73 9.59
N ALA A 332 -4.87 -32.22 10.55
CA ALA A 332 -6.28 -31.88 10.34
C ALA A 332 -6.43 -30.68 9.37
N ILE A 333 -5.61 -29.64 9.54
CA ILE A 333 -5.58 -28.48 8.64
C ILE A 333 -5.25 -28.90 7.21
N LEU A 334 -4.17 -29.69 7.03
CA LEU A 334 -3.75 -30.20 5.72
C LEU A 334 -4.84 -31.01 5.02
N LYS A 335 -5.56 -31.85 5.79
CA LYS A 335 -6.70 -32.61 5.27
C LYS A 335 -7.84 -31.69 4.83
N GLN A 336 -8.13 -30.64 5.59
CA GLN A 336 -9.20 -29.69 5.28
C GLN A 336 -8.90 -28.83 4.04
N ILE A 337 -7.64 -28.47 3.82
CA ILE A 337 -7.21 -27.72 2.62
C ILE A 337 -6.84 -28.63 1.43
N GLU A 338 -6.98 -29.95 1.58
CA GLU A 338 -6.66 -30.96 0.56
C GLU A 338 -5.21 -30.86 0.04
N LYS A 339 -4.24 -30.67 0.94
CA LYS A 339 -2.80 -30.59 0.60
C LYS A 339 -1.97 -31.65 1.31
N HIS A 340 -0.86 -32.02 0.70
CA HIS A 340 0.12 -32.92 1.29
C HIS A 340 1.16 -32.16 2.11
N GLY A 341 1.49 -32.68 3.28
CA GLY A 341 2.47 -32.05 4.18
C GLY A 341 3.87 -31.92 3.59
N ASP A 342 4.25 -32.77 2.63
CA ASP A 342 5.56 -32.77 1.95
C ASP A 342 5.71 -31.70 0.87
N MET A 343 4.62 -31.00 0.51
CA MET A 343 4.67 -29.90 -0.46
C MET A 343 5.56 -28.78 0.07
N LYS A 344 6.29 -28.10 -0.82
CA LYS A 344 7.05 -26.90 -0.45
C LYS A 344 6.16 -25.67 -0.55
N ILE A 345 6.54 -24.62 0.16
CA ILE A 345 5.88 -23.30 0.08
C ILE A 345 5.84 -22.79 -1.37
N THR A 346 6.87 -23.08 -2.17
CA THR A 346 6.93 -22.67 -3.58
C THR A 346 5.95 -23.41 -4.49
N ASP A 347 5.36 -24.50 -4.03
CA ASP A 347 4.43 -25.32 -4.81
C ASP A 347 2.97 -24.86 -4.64
N LEU A 348 2.71 -24.02 -3.62
CA LEU A 348 1.40 -23.51 -3.27
C LEU A 348 1.03 -22.26 -4.08
N TYR A 349 -0.20 -22.22 -4.57
CA TYR A 349 -0.76 -21.06 -5.26
C TYR A 349 -1.25 -20.01 -4.24
N PRO A 350 -1.43 -18.74 -4.66
CA PRO A 350 -1.85 -17.69 -3.75
C PRO A 350 -3.14 -17.99 -2.97
N GLN A 351 -4.11 -18.63 -3.62
CA GLN A 351 -5.36 -19.02 -2.97
C GLN A 351 -5.19 -20.13 -1.93
N ASP A 352 -4.19 -21.01 -2.10
CA ASP A 352 -3.88 -22.05 -1.10
C ASP A 352 -3.43 -21.42 0.21
N PHE A 353 -2.66 -20.32 0.15
CA PHE A 353 -2.26 -19.57 1.35
C PHE A 353 -3.42 -18.87 2.03
N LYS A 354 -4.34 -18.27 1.24
CA LYS A 354 -5.55 -17.67 1.80
C LYS A 354 -6.40 -18.73 2.49
N GLN A 355 -6.65 -19.86 1.83
CA GLN A 355 -7.41 -20.97 2.40
C GLN A 355 -6.75 -21.53 3.66
N LEU A 356 -5.42 -21.67 3.66
CA LEU A 356 -4.64 -22.10 4.82
C LEU A 356 -4.86 -21.16 6.01
N PHE A 357 -4.70 -19.85 5.79
CA PHE A 357 -4.90 -18.84 6.82
C PHE A 357 -6.34 -18.87 7.38
N GLU A 358 -7.33 -18.86 6.50
CA GLU A 358 -8.75 -18.87 6.90
C GLU A 358 -9.12 -20.15 7.65
N THR A 359 -8.54 -21.29 7.27
CA THR A 359 -8.76 -22.58 7.95
C THR A 359 -8.19 -22.57 9.36
N ILE A 360 -7.00 -21.99 9.56
CA ILE A 360 -6.40 -21.84 10.89
C ILE A 360 -7.22 -20.84 11.73
N GLU A 361 -7.70 -19.74 11.13
CA GLU A 361 -8.55 -18.77 11.81
C GLU A 361 -9.94 -19.31 12.21
N CYS A 362 -10.47 -20.27 11.44
CA CYS A 362 -11.73 -20.95 11.74
C CYS A 362 -11.60 -22.02 12.84
N SER A 363 -10.37 -22.37 13.23
CA SER A 363 -10.09 -23.41 14.21
C SER A 363 -10.63 -23.04 15.61
N LYS A 364 -11.00 -24.08 16.39
CA LYS A 364 -11.67 -23.93 17.69
C LYS A 364 -10.68 -23.67 18.84
N GLU A 365 -9.39 -23.75 18.54
CA GLU A 365 -8.30 -23.54 19.47
C GLU A 365 -8.30 -22.11 20.02
N SER A 366 -8.02 -21.97 21.32
CA SER A 366 -7.99 -20.66 22.00
C SER A 366 -6.82 -19.78 21.55
N CYS A 367 -5.71 -20.41 21.13
CA CYS A 367 -4.56 -19.76 20.51
C CYS A 367 -4.38 -20.38 19.12
N ARG A 368 -4.48 -19.55 18.07
CA ARG A 368 -4.42 -20.00 16.67
C ARG A 368 -3.06 -19.79 16.02
N TRP A 369 -2.22 -18.94 16.60
CA TRP A 369 -0.94 -18.57 16.02
C TRP A 369 0.14 -18.44 17.08
N LEU A 370 1.36 -18.85 16.73
CA LEU A 370 2.56 -18.75 17.55
C LEU A 370 3.38 -17.55 17.09
N PHE A 371 2.84 -16.35 17.30
CA PHE A 371 3.60 -15.11 17.08
C PHE A 371 4.06 -14.55 18.42
N ASP A 372 5.36 -14.29 18.52
CA ASP A 372 5.89 -13.45 19.60
C ASP A 372 5.68 -11.99 19.17
N ASP A 373 5.03 -11.19 20.01
CA ASP A 373 4.61 -9.80 19.74
C ASP A 373 5.76 -8.83 19.41
N CYS A 374 7.01 -9.27 19.50
CA CYS A 374 8.18 -8.47 19.20
C CYS A 374 8.71 -8.74 17.79
N MET A 375 8.14 -8.12 16.77
CA MET A 375 8.90 -7.65 15.59
C MET A 375 8.15 -6.50 14.89
N GLU A 376 8.19 -5.31 15.50
CA GLU A 376 7.98 -4.07 14.77
C GLU A 376 9.10 -3.88 13.72
N GLU A 377 8.67 -3.57 12.49
CA GLU A 377 9.33 -2.64 11.57
C GLU A 377 10.86 -2.68 11.45
N MET A 378 11.46 -3.84 11.20
CA MET A 378 12.75 -3.86 10.48
C MET A 378 12.50 -4.17 9.01
N ILE A 379 12.80 -3.17 8.18
CA ILE A 379 12.79 -3.15 6.70
C ILE A 379 11.47 -2.60 6.11
N MET A 380 11.34 -1.27 6.15
CA MET A 380 10.51 -0.45 5.25
C MET A 380 11.36 0.60 4.53
#